data_AF-A0A4R4W3J8-F1
#
_entry.id   AF-A0A4R4W3J8-F1
#
_cell.length_a   1.000
_cell.length_b   1.000
_cell.length_c   1.000
_cell.angle_alpha   90.00
_cell.angle_beta   90.00
_cell.angle_gamma   90.00
#
_symmetry.space_group_name_H-M   'P 1'
#
loop_
_entity.id
_entity.type
_entity.pdbx_description
1 polymer ?
#
loop_
_entity_poly.entity_id
_entity_poly.type
_entity_poly.pdbx_seq_one_letter_code
_entity_poly.pdbx_strand_id
1 'polypeptide(L)'
;MRTGEPVPSEADLEAEFDIARSTARNVARELRRRRLAHTVRGEGTFVGPAGVPREKPTRAKYAIIADDLAVRIRRGELRPNRAIPSEQVLMRQYGVAKVTARLAVSRLREQRWVVTVPHRGTYVCDPARWPVSP
;
A
#
# COMPACT_ATOMS: atom_id res chain seq x y z
N MET A 1 14.54 5.34 -14.82
CA MET A 1 13.89 4.14 -14.25
C MET A 1 14.56 2.90 -14.79
N ARG A 2 14.77 1.91 -13.95
CA ARG A 2 15.33 0.60 -14.32
C ARG A 2 14.20 -0.38 -14.62
N THR A 3 14.48 -1.36 -15.47
CA THR A 3 13.54 -2.44 -15.79
C THR A 3 13.21 -3.21 -14.51
N GLY A 4 11.92 -3.38 -14.22
CA GLY A 4 11.42 -4.04 -13.00
C GLY A 4 10.95 -3.08 -11.89
N GLU A 5 11.28 -1.79 -11.96
CA GLU A 5 10.81 -0.77 -11.01
C GLU A 5 9.33 -0.41 -11.23
N PRO A 6 8.60 0.01 -10.18
CA PRO A 6 7.25 0.54 -10.35
C PRO A 6 7.27 1.84 -11.17
N VAL A 7 6.37 1.94 -12.14
CA VAL A 7 6.04 3.21 -12.80
C VAL A 7 5.41 4.13 -11.76
N PRO A 8 5.88 5.39 -11.63
CA PRO A 8 5.27 6.37 -10.72
C PRO A 8 3.78 6.54 -10.99
N SER A 9 3.00 6.77 -9.93
CA SER A 9 1.56 7.03 -10.09
C SER A 9 1.30 8.38 -10.78
N GLU A 10 0.06 8.65 -11.20
CA GLU A 10 -0.29 9.97 -11.78
C GLU A 10 0.15 11.11 -10.85
N ALA A 11 -0.09 10.97 -9.54
CA ALA A 11 0.26 11.96 -8.54
C ALA A 11 1.77 12.11 -8.35
N ASP A 12 2.52 11.01 -8.42
CA ASP A 12 3.99 11.06 -8.35
C ASP A 12 4.55 11.75 -9.59
N LEU A 13 3.99 11.49 -10.78
CA LEU A 13 4.39 12.14 -12.03
C LEU A 13 4.07 13.64 -12.01
N GLU A 14 2.92 14.04 -11.48
CA GLU A 14 2.58 15.45 -11.26
C GLU A 14 3.61 16.14 -10.36
N ALA A 15 3.95 15.54 -9.23
CA ALA A 15 4.88 16.12 -8.25
C ALA A 15 6.33 16.14 -8.73
N GLU A 16 6.79 15.10 -9.42
CA GLU A 16 8.18 14.94 -9.85
C GLU A 16 8.50 15.78 -11.10
N PHE A 17 7.56 15.88 -12.04
CA PHE A 17 7.79 16.52 -13.34
C PHE A 17 7.04 17.84 -13.53
N ASP A 18 6.30 18.31 -12.52
CA ASP A 18 5.47 19.52 -12.56
C ASP A 18 4.54 19.56 -13.79
N ILE A 19 3.88 18.43 -14.04
CA ILE A 19 2.97 18.27 -15.18
C ILE A 19 1.52 18.21 -14.73
N ALA A 20 0.62 18.68 -15.59
CA ALA A 20 -0.80 18.50 -15.39
C ALA A 20 -1.18 17.00 -15.32
N ARG A 21 -2.17 16.67 -14.49
CA ARG A 21 -2.73 15.31 -14.33
C ARG A 21 -3.10 14.62 -15.64
N SER A 22 -3.63 15.38 -16.60
CA SER A 22 -3.96 14.88 -17.94
C SER A 22 -2.71 14.41 -18.69
N THR A 23 -1.59 15.11 -18.54
CA THR A 23 -0.28 14.75 -19.10
C THR A 23 0.28 13.51 -18.39
N ALA A 24 0.24 13.46 -17.06
CA ALA A 24 0.66 12.28 -16.29
C ALA A 24 -0.12 11.01 -16.73
N ARG A 25 -1.43 11.13 -16.94
CA ARG A 25 -2.27 10.05 -17.47
C ARG A 25 -1.86 9.62 -18.88
N ASN A 26 -1.55 10.58 -19.75
CA ASN A 26 -1.08 10.30 -21.11
C ASN A 26 0.28 9.59 -21.12
N VAL A 27 1.20 9.98 -20.24
CA VAL A 27 2.50 9.32 -20.05
C VAL A 27 2.31 7.85 -19.66
N ALA A 28 1.50 7.58 -18.64
CA ALA A 28 1.22 6.21 -18.21
C ALA A 28 0.59 5.36 -19.34
N ARG A 29 -0.32 5.96 -20.13
CA ARG A 29 -0.95 5.30 -21.29
C ARG A 29 0.08 5.00 -22.38
N GLU A 30 0.98 5.93 -22.66
CA GLU A 30 1.99 5.78 -23.70
C GLU A 30 3.04 4.71 -23.33
N LEU A 31 3.46 4.65 -22.07
CA LEU A 31 4.35 3.61 -21.56
C LEU A 31 3.75 2.21 -21.74
N ARG A 32 2.45 2.06 -21.46
CA ARG A 32 1.71 0.79 -21.70
C ARG A 32 1.61 0.48 -23.20
N ARG A 33 1.27 1.48 -24.02
CA ARG A 33 1.13 1.32 -25.49
C ARG A 33 2.43 0.83 -26.12
N ARG A 34 3.57 1.38 -25.68
CA ARG A 34 4.92 1.00 -26.17
C ARG A 34 5.44 -0.30 -25.56
N ARG A 35 4.68 -0.97 -24.69
CA ARG A 35 5.14 -2.16 -23.91
C ARG A 35 6.40 -1.89 -23.08
N LEU A 36 6.62 -0.62 -22.73
CA LEU A 36 7.66 -0.18 -21.80
C LEU A 36 7.19 -0.27 -20.36
N ALA A 37 5.92 -0.58 -20.14
CA ALA A 37 5.39 -0.90 -18.84
C ALA A 37 4.29 -1.96 -18.92
N HIS A 38 4.20 -2.80 -17.88
CA HIS A 38 3.13 -3.79 -17.73
C HIS A 38 2.38 -3.57 -16.42
N THR A 39 1.10 -3.94 -16.38
CA THR A 39 0.27 -3.82 -15.18
C THR A 39 0.10 -5.17 -14.52
N VAL A 40 0.45 -5.25 -13.23
CA VAL A 40 0.15 -6.40 -12.39
C VAL A 40 -1.07 -6.06 -11.54
N ARG A 41 -2.10 -6.90 -11.64
CA ARG A 41 -3.38 -6.67 -10.97
C ARG A 41 -3.18 -6.53 -9.45
N GLY A 42 -3.47 -5.36 -8.92
CA GLY A 42 -3.35 -5.06 -7.49
C GLY A 42 -1.95 -4.65 -7.01
N GLU A 43 -0.93 -4.74 -7.85
CA GLU A 43 0.45 -4.37 -7.49
C GLU A 43 0.95 -3.10 -8.20
N GLY A 44 0.27 -2.67 -9.27
CA GLY A 44 0.57 -1.42 -9.96
C GLY A 44 1.12 -1.64 -11.37
N THR A 45 1.75 -0.61 -11.91
CA THR A 45 2.38 -0.64 -13.24
C THR A 45 3.89 -0.67 -13.05
N PHE A 46 4.62 -1.49 -13.81
CA PHE A 46 6.06 -1.70 -13.68
C PHE A 46 6.76 -1.49 -15.01
N VAL A 47 7.98 -0.96 -14.98
CA VAL A 47 8.81 -0.70 -16.16
C VAL A 47 9.32 -2.00 -16.75
N GLY A 48 9.21 -2.15 -18.06
CA GLY A 48 9.65 -3.32 -18.81
C GLY A 48 8.52 -4.17 -19.39
N PRO A 49 8.85 -5.04 -20.35
CA PRO A 49 7.90 -5.94 -20.98
C PRO A 49 7.30 -6.94 -19.98
N ALA A 50 6.15 -7.49 -20.32
CA ALA A 50 5.52 -8.55 -19.53
C ALA A 50 6.48 -9.76 -19.42
N GLY A 51 6.75 -10.22 -18.20
CA GLY A 51 7.64 -11.37 -17.94
C GLY A 51 9.00 -11.01 -17.34
N VAL A 52 9.38 -9.72 -17.26
CA VAL A 52 10.59 -9.32 -16.54
C VAL A 52 10.38 -9.53 -15.02
N PRO A 53 11.31 -10.21 -14.32
CA PRO A 53 11.28 -10.30 -12.87
C PRO A 53 11.23 -8.91 -12.26
N ARG A 54 10.17 -8.62 -11.52
CA ARG A 54 9.99 -7.38 -10.77
C ARG A 54 11.12 -7.23 -9.74
N GLU A 55 11.74 -6.05 -9.68
CA GLU A 55 12.52 -5.68 -8.50
C GLU A 55 11.51 -5.52 -7.35
N LYS A 56 11.47 -6.50 -6.44
CA LYS A 56 10.71 -6.35 -5.20
C LYS A 56 11.31 -5.13 -4.50
N PRO A 57 10.56 -4.05 -4.22
CA PRO A 57 11.07 -2.99 -3.39
C PRO A 57 11.57 -3.61 -2.09
N THR A 58 12.75 -3.21 -1.63
CA THR A 58 13.51 -3.79 -0.51
C THR A 58 12.69 -3.93 0.79
N ARG A 59 11.54 -3.25 0.87
CA ARG A 59 10.40 -3.64 1.72
C ARG A 59 9.10 -3.16 1.08
N ALA A 60 8.11 -4.03 0.93
CA ALA A 60 6.83 -3.62 0.33
C ALA A 60 6.15 -2.54 1.18
N LYS A 61 5.65 -1.44 0.56
CA LYS A 61 5.05 -0.30 1.28
C LYS A 61 3.95 -0.72 2.26
N TYR A 62 3.13 -1.72 1.91
CA TYR A 62 2.09 -2.22 2.81
C TYR A 62 2.65 -2.84 4.10
N ALA A 63 3.85 -3.45 4.05
CA ALA A 63 4.50 -4.04 5.21
C ALA A 63 4.99 -2.95 6.16
N ILE A 64 5.55 -1.86 5.63
CA ILE A 64 5.96 -0.69 6.44
C ILE A 64 4.76 -0.11 7.19
N ILE A 65 3.63 0.08 6.51
CA ILE A 65 2.40 0.60 7.12
C ILE A 65 1.85 -0.35 8.20
N ALA A 66 1.85 -1.66 7.92
CA ALA A 66 1.41 -2.65 8.90
C ALA A 66 2.30 -2.63 10.16
N ASP A 67 3.62 -2.56 9.98
CA ASP A 67 4.56 -2.58 11.09
C ASP A 67 4.47 -1.28 11.92
N ASP A 68 4.27 -0.12 11.28
CA ASP A 68 3.99 1.14 11.99
C ASP A 68 2.72 1.04 12.84
N LEU A 69 1.60 0.59 12.24
CA LEU A 69 0.34 0.44 12.96
C LEU A 69 0.46 -0.55 14.13
N ALA A 70 1.22 -1.63 13.97
CA ALA A 70 1.49 -2.58 15.05
C ALA A 70 2.30 -1.94 16.19
N VAL A 71 3.27 -1.07 15.89
CA VAL A 71 4.01 -0.30 16.91
C VAL A 71 3.06 0.65 17.65
N ARG A 72 2.17 1.34 16.94
CA ARG A 72 1.19 2.25 17.54
C ARG A 72 0.17 1.53 18.42
N ILE A 73 -0.23 0.32 18.04
CA ILE A 73 -1.05 -0.56 18.89
C ILE A 73 -0.30 -0.93 20.17
N ARG A 74 0.95 -1.39 20.07
CA ARG A 74 1.78 -1.75 21.22
C ARG A 74 2.02 -0.58 22.18
N ARG A 75 2.22 0.62 21.64
CA ARG A 75 2.39 1.86 22.42
C ARG A 75 1.09 2.36 23.06
N GLY A 76 -0.05 1.76 22.73
CA GLY A 76 -1.36 2.17 23.25
C GLY A 76 -1.96 3.41 22.58
N GLU A 77 -1.33 3.94 21.52
CA GLU A 77 -1.90 5.02 20.71
C GLU A 77 -3.20 4.54 20.02
N LEU A 78 -3.17 3.29 19.54
CA LEU A 78 -4.35 2.58 19.04
C LEU A 78 -4.79 1.59 20.10
N ARG A 79 -5.83 1.98 20.86
CA ARG A 79 -6.32 1.20 22.00
C ARG A 79 -6.95 -0.13 21.56
N PRO A 80 -6.84 -1.20 22.38
CA PRO A 80 -7.61 -2.42 22.17
C PRO A 80 -9.10 -2.15 22.00
N ASN A 81 -9.77 -2.96 21.17
CA ASN A 81 -11.20 -2.86 20.85
C ASN A 81 -11.64 -1.53 20.22
N ARG A 82 -10.71 -0.63 19.87
CA ARG A 82 -10.99 0.60 19.10
C ARG A 82 -10.71 0.39 17.62
N ALA A 83 -11.44 1.12 16.79
CA ALA A 83 -11.24 1.10 15.35
C ALA A 83 -9.87 1.69 14.99
N ILE A 84 -9.16 1.04 14.06
CA ILE A 84 -7.97 1.61 13.41
C ILE A 84 -8.40 2.66 12.37
N PRO A 85 -7.48 3.52 11.88
CA PRO A 85 -7.76 4.38 10.75
C PRO A 85 -8.29 3.57 9.54
N SER A 86 -9.32 4.09 8.87
CA SER A 86 -9.91 3.42 7.70
C SER A 86 -8.92 3.36 6.53
N GLU A 87 -9.14 2.48 5.55
CA GLU A 87 -8.30 2.41 4.34
C GLU A 87 -8.17 3.78 3.67
N GLN A 88 -9.24 4.58 3.60
CA GLN A 88 -9.20 5.93 3.04
C GLN A 88 -8.31 6.88 3.84
N VAL A 89 -8.31 6.78 5.17
CA VAL A 89 -7.44 7.59 6.03
C VAL A 89 -5.99 7.15 5.84
N LEU A 90 -5.72 5.84 5.79
CA LEU A 90 -4.39 5.30 5.54
C LEU A 90 -3.85 5.72 4.16
N MET A 91 -4.70 5.73 3.12
CA MET A 91 -4.32 6.24 1.80
C MET A 91 -3.83 7.69 1.87
N ARG A 92 -4.54 8.56 2.59
CA ARG A 92 -4.17 9.98 2.76
C ARG A 92 -2.93 10.16 3.62
N GLN A 93 -2.82 9.42 4.73
CA GLN A 93 -1.70 9.53 5.68
C GLN A 93 -0.38 9.05 5.09
N TYR A 94 -0.40 7.97 4.29
CA TYR A 94 0.80 7.34 3.78
C TYR A 94 1.05 7.61 2.29
N GLY A 95 0.17 8.35 1.61
CA GLY A 95 0.29 8.62 0.17
C GLY A 95 0.27 7.33 -0.66
N VAL A 96 -0.61 6.38 -0.32
CA VAL A 96 -0.65 5.06 -0.97
C VAL A 96 -1.98 4.79 -1.67
N ALA A 97 -1.95 3.92 -2.67
CA ALA A 97 -3.14 3.41 -3.32
C ALA A 97 -3.99 2.56 -2.37
N LYS A 98 -5.32 2.51 -2.62
CA LYS A 98 -6.28 1.70 -1.84
C LYS A 98 -5.84 0.25 -1.64
N VAL A 99 -5.31 -0.38 -2.69
CA VAL A 99 -4.86 -1.78 -2.59
C VAL A 99 -3.70 -1.93 -1.61
N THR A 100 -2.78 -0.96 -1.52
CA THR A 100 -1.67 -0.99 -0.55
C THR A 100 -2.17 -0.81 0.88
N ALA A 101 -3.10 0.12 1.11
CA ALA A 101 -3.74 0.29 2.42
C ALA A 101 -4.48 -0.98 2.84
N ARG A 102 -5.25 -1.58 1.92
CA ARG A 102 -5.94 -2.86 2.15
C ARG A 102 -4.98 -3.99 2.48
N LEU A 103 -3.86 -4.11 1.76
CA LEU A 103 -2.83 -5.12 2.05
C LEU A 103 -2.21 -4.94 3.44
N ALA A 104 -1.99 -3.69 3.88
CA ALA A 104 -1.49 -3.41 5.22
C ALA A 104 -2.47 -3.88 6.30
N VAL A 105 -3.76 -3.57 6.13
CA VAL A 105 -4.83 -4.02 7.03
C VAL A 105 -4.95 -5.55 7.02
N SER A 106 -4.90 -6.19 5.85
CA SER A 106 -4.90 -7.66 5.72
C SER A 106 -3.75 -8.30 6.49
N ARG A 107 -2.53 -7.75 6.36
CA ARG A 107 -1.35 -8.25 7.08
C ARG A 107 -1.50 -8.14 8.59
N LEU A 108 -2.00 -7.01 9.10
CA LEU A 108 -2.29 -6.84 10.53
C LEU A 108 -3.31 -7.88 11.01
N ARG A 109 -4.31 -8.18 10.19
CA ARG A 109 -5.35 -9.17 10.50
C ARG A 109 -4.78 -10.59 10.52
N GLU A 110 -3.96 -10.95 9.54
CA GLU A 110 -3.25 -12.24 9.48
C GLU A 110 -2.36 -12.45 10.72
N GLN A 111 -1.70 -11.38 11.17
CA GLN A 111 -0.88 -11.36 12.38
C GLN A 111 -1.67 -11.22 13.68
N ARG A 112 -3.01 -11.14 13.62
CA ARG A 112 -3.92 -11.00 14.78
C ARG A 112 -3.77 -9.70 15.58
N TRP A 113 -3.16 -8.67 15.03
CA TRP A 113 -3.20 -7.32 15.62
C TRP A 113 -4.58 -6.69 15.57
N VAL A 114 -5.35 -7.00 14.52
CA VAL A 114 -6.67 -6.43 14.27
C VAL A 114 -7.68 -7.47 13.79
N VAL A 115 -8.97 -7.17 13.95
CA VAL A 115 -10.09 -7.95 13.44
C VAL A 115 -11.04 -7.06 12.63
N THR A 116 -11.48 -7.53 11.47
CA THR A 116 -12.49 -6.83 10.67
C THR A 116 -13.87 -7.33 11.05
N VAL A 117 -14.74 -6.41 11.46
CA VAL A 117 -16.15 -6.68 11.71
C VAL A 117 -16.95 -6.19 10.49
N PRO A 118 -17.68 -7.08 9.79
CA PRO A 118 -18.46 -6.73 8.61
C PRO A 118 -19.35 -5.50 8.87
N HIS A 119 -19.35 -4.55 7.93
CA HIS A 119 -20.10 -3.29 7.98
C HIS A 119 -19.82 -2.35 9.17
N ARG A 120 -18.87 -2.68 10.06
CA ARG A 120 -18.53 -1.85 11.23
C ARG A 120 -17.09 -1.30 11.18
N GLY A 121 -16.19 -2.01 10.52
CA GLY A 121 -14.81 -1.56 10.31
C GLY A 121 -13.77 -2.55 10.83
N THR A 122 -12.56 -2.07 11.05
CA THR A 122 -11.45 -2.89 11.57
C THR A 122 -11.01 -2.37 12.93
N TYR A 123 -10.87 -3.28 13.89
CA TYR A 123 -10.67 -3.00 15.31
C TYR A 123 -9.40 -3.67 15.81
N VAL A 124 -8.69 -3.02 16.73
CA VAL A 124 -7.54 -3.61 17.41
C VAL A 124 -8.01 -4.80 18.26
N CYS A 125 -7.31 -5.93 18.12
CA CYS A 125 -7.58 -7.13 18.92
C CYS A 125 -7.30 -6.90 20.41
N ASP A 126 -7.88 -7.77 21.23
CA ASP A 126 -7.49 -7.90 22.64
C ASP A 126 -5.98 -8.19 22.77
N PRO A 127 -5.25 -7.57 23.71
CA PRO A 127 -3.83 -7.83 23.94
C PRO A 127 -3.48 -9.31 24.13
N ALA A 128 -4.40 -10.12 24.68
CA ALA A 128 -4.22 -11.57 24.82
C ALA A 128 -4.10 -12.31 23.47
N ARG A 129 -4.50 -11.66 22.37
CA ARG A 129 -4.45 -12.22 21.00
C ARG A 129 -3.31 -11.64 20.17
N TRP A 130 -2.57 -10.66 20.69
CA TRP A 130 -1.44 -10.08 19.98
C TRP A 130 -0.36 -11.13 19.79
N PRO A 131 0.34 -11.11 18.65
CA PRO A 131 1.44 -12.03 18.44
C PRO A 131 2.51 -11.73 19.48
N VAL A 132 2.89 -12.76 20.25
CA VAL A 132 4.10 -12.72 21.06
C VAL A 132 5.26 -12.41 20.11
N SER A 133 5.96 -11.29 20.34
CA SER A 133 7.17 -11.05 19.57
C SER A 133 8.19 -12.16 19.93
N PRO A 134 8.90 -12.73 18.95
CA PRO A 134 10.14 -13.44 19.25
C PRO A 134 11.18 -12.50 19.86
#